data_AF-A0AAD7W4Q9-F1
#
_entry.id   AF-A0AAD7W4Q9-F1
#
_cell.length_a   1.000
_cell.length_b   1.000
_cell.length_c   1.000
_cell.angle_alpha   90.00
_cell.angle_beta   90.00
_cell.angle_gamma   90.00
#
_symmetry.space_group_name_H-M   'P 1'
#
loop_
_entity.id
_entity.type
_entity.pdbx_description
1 polymer ?
#
loop_
_entity_poly.entity_id
_entity_poly.type
_entity_poly.pdbx_seq_one_letter_code
_entity_poly.pdbx_strand_id
1 'polypeptide(L)'
;MRGVWGPQDQLVKEDSVEAVGEQLKVYHEQYQDKSREYDVLYEEYTRTSQELQMKRTAIEAFNETIKIFQEQCETQERYSKEYIDKFSREGNDKEIQRIQSNSEKLKSRVTEIHDSKRRLEQDLKEQATENRDIDKRMNSLKPDLMQLRKIREQYLVWLTQKGTRQRKINEWLGIKNEAEDLYSLMDEDEEETLSHHDELTWYVGNIKRGQAEELLRGKCDGTFLIRDSQSQKGSFACSVVVEGEVKHCVIYKTVTGLRLRGALQPTSARAELQLNGRTAQTTLSF
;
A
#
# COMPACT_ATOMS: atom_id res chain seq x y z
N MET A 1 8.42 22.84 32.97
CA MET A 1 9.87 22.62 32.78
C MET A 1 10.06 21.94 31.44
N ARG A 2 10.90 22.51 30.57
CA ARG A 2 11.20 21.96 29.25
C ARG A 2 11.96 20.66 29.44
N GLY A 3 11.47 19.57 28.86
CA GLY A 3 12.21 18.32 28.79
C GLY A 3 13.38 18.50 27.83
N VAL A 4 14.58 18.57 28.41
CA VAL A 4 15.85 18.56 27.70
C VAL A 4 16.03 17.17 27.14
N TRP A 5 15.77 17.01 25.83
CA TRP A 5 16.28 15.86 25.10
C TRP A 5 17.77 16.13 24.87
N GLY A 6 18.61 15.39 25.57
CA GLY A 6 20.05 15.36 25.33
C GLY A 6 20.35 14.84 23.92
N PRO A 7 21.56 15.08 23.39
CA PRO A 7 21.91 14.77 22.02
C PRO A 7 21.93 13.25 21.82
N GLN A 8 20.84 12.70 21.26
CA GLN A 8 20.89 11.37 20.65
C GLN A 8 21.67 11.48 19.35
N ASP A 9 22.86 10.91 19.36
CA ASP A 9 23.74 10.58 18.23
C ASP A 9 23.39 11.24 16.89
N GLN A 10 24.20 12.22 16.53
CA GLN A 10 24.22 12.88 15.23
C GLN A 10 24.67 11.87 14.15
N LEU A 11 23.75 10.98 13.74
CA LEU A 11 23.96 10.02 12.66
C LEU A 11 23.88 10.73 11.29
N VAL A 12 23.17 11.85 11.24
CA VAL A 12 23.09 12.74 10.09
C VAL A 12 24.35 13.61 10.12
N LYS A 13 25.38 13.19 9.37
CA LYS A 13 26.68 13.86 9.31
C LYS A 13 26.69 15.10 8.41
N GLU A 14 25.60 15.36 7.71
CA GLU A 14 25.48 16.44 6.74
C GLU A 14 24.55 17.54 7.23
N ASP A 15 25.01 18.79 7.13
CA ASP A 15 24.23 19.97 7.50
C ASP A 15 23.33 20.48 6.36
N SER A 16 23.51 19.96 5.13
CA SER A 16 22.72 20.36 3.96
C SER A 16 21.40 19.59 3.89
N VAL A 17 20.28 20.33 3.84
CA VAL A 17 18.94 19.75 3.70
C VAL A 17 18.79 18.89 2.44
N GLU A 18 19.47 19.27 1.35
CA GLU A 18 19.43 18.51 0.09
C GLU A 18 20.12 17.15 0.23
N ALA A 19 21.34 17.14 0.78
CA ALA A 19 22.15 15.94 0.89
C ALA A 19 21.52 14.92 1.85
N VAL A 20 20.94 15.40 2.97
CA VAL A 20 20.14 14.55 3.87
C VAL A 20 18.88 14.01 3.20
N GLY A 21 18.28 14.77 2.29
CA GLY A 21 17.14 14.34 1.48
C GLY A 21 17.48 13.24 0.47
N GLU A 22 18.58 13.40 -0.26
CA GLU A 22 19.11 12.36 -1.16
C GLU A 22 19.45 11.08 -0.38
N GLN A 23 20.08 11.22 0.77
CA GLN A 23 20.40 10.08 1.63
C GLN A 23 19.15 9.40 2.20
N LEU A 24 18.10 10.18 2.55
CA LEU A 24 16.79 9.62 2.91
C LEU A 24 16.20 8.79 1.77
N LYS A 25 16.27 9.28 0.52
CA LYS A 25 15.79 8.57 -0.66
C LYS A 25 16.49 7.21 -0.81
N VAL A 26 17.82 7.18 -0.68
CA VAL A 26 18.61 5.93 -0.73
C VAL A 26 18.19 4.94 0.36
N TYR A 27 18.09 5.39 1.62
CA TYR A 27 17.66 4.50 2.71
C TYR A 27 16.20 4.05 2.56
N HIS A 28 15.34 4.91 2.02
CA HIS A 28 13.96 4.57 1.73
C HIS A 28 13.84 3.48 0.67
N GLU A 29 14.58 3.60 -0.44
CA GLU A 29 14.63 2.60 -1.51
C GLU A 29 15.16 1.26 -0.99
N GLN A 30 16.27 1.26 -0.26
CA GLN A 30 16.82 0.05 0.38
C GLN A 30 15.81 -0.61 1.34
N TYR A 31 15.07 0.19 2.12
CA TYR A 31 14.02 -0.33 2.98
C TYR A 31 12.90 -0.99 2.17
N GLN A 32 12.44 -0.34 1.09
CA GLN A 32 11.39 -0.88 0.24
C GLN A 32 11.83 -2.19 -0.42
N ASP A 33 13.04 -2.26 -0.96
CA ASP A 33 13.60 -3.47 -1.58
C ASP A 33 13.66 -4.63 -0.58
N LYS A 34 14.25 -4.40 0.60
CA LYS A 34 14.29 -5.43 1.65
C LYS A 34 12.90 -5.82 2.15
N SER A 35 11.94 -4.89 2.17
CA SER A 35 10.56 -5.18 2.57
C SER A 35 9.89 -6.10 1.55
N ARG A 36 10.05 -5.80 0.25
CA ARG A 36 9.57 -6.67 -0.83
C ARG A 36 10.19 -8.06 -0.77
N GLU A 37 11.50 -8.16 -0.53
CA GLU A 37 12.18 -9.45 -0.36
C GLU A 37 11.59 -10.25 0.82
N TYR A 38 11.35 -9.60 1.96
CA TYR A 38 10.73 -10.22 3.11
C TYR A 38 9.30 -10.71 2.82
N ASP A 39 8.51 -9.89 2.12
CA ASP A 39 7.13 -10.24 1.76
C ASP A 39 7.08 -11.48 0.85
N VAL A 40 7.96 -11.55 -0.16
CA VAL A 40 8.10 -12.73 -1.03
C VAL A 40 8.49 -13.98 -0.23
N LEU A 41 9.47 -13.87 0.68
CA LEU A 41 9.86 -14.99 1.54
C LEU A 41 8.72 -15.43 2.48
N TYR A 42 7.92 -14.48 2.97
CA TYR A 42 6.77 -14.78 3.83
C TYR A 42 5.65 -15.50 3.07
N GLU A 43 5.35 -15.09 1.84
CA GLU A 43 4.42 -15.81 0.95
C GLU A 43 4.92 -17.22 0.66
N GLU A 44 6.20 -17.39 0.35
CA GLU A 44 6.81 -18.70 0.11
C GLU A 44 6.75 -19.59 1.35
N TYR A 45 7.06 -19.05 2.54
CA TYR A 45 7.00 -19.75 3.82
C TYR A 45 5.58 -20.24 4.13
N THR A 46 4.58 -19.36 3.98
CA THR A 46 3.18 -19.69 4.29
C THR A 46 2.64 -20.76 3.34
N ARG A 47 2.92 -20.64 2.03
CA ARG A 47 2.59 -21.67 1.03
C ARG A 47 3.25 -23.01 1.37
N THR A 48 4.57 -23.01 1.59
CA THR A 48 5.34 -24.22 1.91
C THR A 48 4.85 -24.88 3.20
N SER A 49 4.50 -24.08 4.22
CA SER A 49 3.95 -24.59 5.47
C SER A 49 2.59 -25.29 5.28
N GLN A 50 1.74 -24.80 4.38
CA GLN A 50 0.46 -25.44 4.06
C GLN A 50 0.70 -26.77 3.31
N GLU A 51 1.61 -26.78 2.33
CA GLU A 51 1.98 -28.00 1.59
C GLU A 51 2.57 -29.08 2.52
N LEU A 52 3.44 -28.68 3.45
CA LEU A 52 3.97 -29.58 4.48
C LEU A 52 2.86 -30.21 5.33
N GLN A 53 1.84 -29.42 5.69
CA GLN A 53 0.70 -29.93 6.45
C GLN A 53 -0.12 -30.93 5.64
N MET A 54 -0.38 -30.64 4.35
CA MET A 54 -1.06 -31.55 3.45
C MET A 54 -0.30 -32.88 3.29
N LYS A 55 1.03 -32.82 3.12
CA LYS A 55 1.90 -34.01 3.04
C LYS A 55 1.85 -34.84 4.33
N ARG A 56 1.83 -34.22 5.51
CA ARG A 56 1.68 -34.93 6.80
C ARG A 56 0.35 -35.69 6.87
N THR A 57 -0.76 -35.03 6.55
CA THR A 57 -2.07 -35.68 6.53
C THR A 57 -2.12 -36.82 5.50
N ALA A 58 -1.48 -36.67 4.34
CA ALA A 58 -1.38 -37.75 3.36
C ALA A 58 -0.56 -38.93 3.90
N ILE A 59 0.53 -38.70 4.65
CA ILE A 59 1.30 -39.78 5.30
C ILE A 59 0.48 -40.49 6.37
N GLU A 60 -0.33 -39.77 7.15
CA GLU A 60 -1.27 -40.38 8.10
C GLU A 60 -2.29 -41.27 7.40
N ALA A 61 -2.84 -40.83 6.26
CA ALA A 61 -3.72 -41.65 5.44
C ALA A 61 -3.02 -42.89 4.86
N PHE A 62 -1.75 -42.77 4.45
CA PHE A 62 -0.94 -43.93 4.05
C PHE A 62 -0.73 -44.90 5.23
N ASN A 63 -0.48 -44.40 6.44
CA ASN A 63 -0.32 -45.25 7.63
C ASN A 63 -1.58 -46.07 7.91
N GLU A 64 -2.75 -45.45 7.88
CA GLU A 64 -4.01 -46.17 8.11
C GLU A 64 -4.30 -47.15 6.97
N THR A 65 -4.00 -46.77 5.73
CA THR A 65 -4.13 -47.67 4.58
C THR A 65 -3.24 -48.91 4.73
N ILE A 66 -1.96 -48.72 5.08
CA ILE A 66 -1.01 -49.81 5.31
C ILE A 66 -1.51 -50.73 6.43
N LYS A 67 -2.02 -50.15 7.52
CA LYS A 67 -2.57 -50.89 8.65
C LYS A 67 -3.74 -51.80 8.23
N ILE A 68 -4.70 -51.29 7.45
CA ILE A 68 -5.82 -52.09 6.92
C ILE A 68 -5.29 -53.26 6.06
N PHE A 69 -4.32 -53.01 5.18
CA PHE A 69 -3.73 -54.06 4.36
C PHE A 69 -2.93 -55.10 5.19
N GLN A 70 -2.26 -54.66 6.26
CA GLN A 70 -1.57 -55.56 7.18
C GLN A 70 -2.55 -56.45 7.95
N GLU A 71 -3.64 -55.88 8.47
CA GLU A 71 -4.72 -56.64 9.10
C GLU A 71 -5.35 -57.64 8.13
N GLN A 72 -5.49 -57.28 6.85
CA GLN A 72 -5.96 -58.19 5.80
C GLN A 72 -4.97 -59.32 5.53
N CYS A 73 -3.66 -59.04 5.50
CA CYS A 73 -2.61 -60.06 5.37
C CYS A 73 -2.66 -61.05 6.55
N GLU A 74 -2.71 -60.54 7.78
CA GLU A 74 -2.77 -61.37 9.00
C GLU A 74 -4.02 -62.25 9.02
N THR A 75 -5.16 -61.67 8.65
CA THR A 75 -6.44 -62.38 8.56
C THR A 75 -6.37 -63.49 7.51
N GLN A 76 -5.88 -63.18 6.30
CA GLN A 76 -5.72 -64.15 5.23
C GLN A 76 -4.77 -65.29 5.63
N GLU A 77 -3.65 -65.00 6.27
CA GLU A 77 -2.70 -66.03 6.75
C GLU A 77 -3.33 -66.93 7.81
N ARG A 78 -4.10 -66.37 8.75
CA ARG A 78 -4.79 -67.15 9.79
C ARG A 78 -5.82 -68.12 9.21
N TYR A 79 -6.70 -67.64 8.32
CA TYR A 79 -7.72 -68.50 7.70
C TYR A 79 -7.10 -69.50 6.73
N SER A 80 -6.19 -69.05 5.86
CA SER A 80 -5.61 -69.91 4.83
C SER A 80 -4.80 -71.07 5.40
N LYS A 81 -4.21 -70.96 6.59
CA LYS A 81 -3.41 -72.01 7.22
C LYS A 81 -4.15 -73.35 7.33
N GLU A 82 -5.39 -73.32 7.84
CA GLU A 82 -6.20 -74.55 7.99
C GLU A 82 -6.64 -75.15 6.64
N TYR A 83 -6.94 -74.28 5.66
CA TYR A 83 -7.29 -74.72 4.31
C TYR A 83 -6.10 -75.31 3.56
N ILE A 84 -4.93 -74.69 3.66
CA ILE A 84 -3.68 -75.17 3.05
C ILE A 84 -3.32 -76.55 3.64
N ASP A 85 -3.43 -76.73 4.96
CA ASP A 85 -3.16 -78.02 5.61
C ASP A 85 -4.14 -79.11 5.16
N LYS A 86 -5.42 -78.78 4.96
CA LYS A 86 -6.40 -79.72 4.38
C LYS A 86 -6.10 -80.07 2.94
N PHE A 87 -5.91 -79.07 2.06
CA PHE A 87 -5.61 -79.30 0.65
C PHE A 87 -4.29 -80.02 0.43
N SER A 88 -3.32 -79.85 1.33
CA SER A 88 -2.05 -80.57 1.32
C SER A 88 -2.25 -82.07 1.56
N ARG A 89 -3.11 -82.45 2.51
CA ARG A 89 -3.46 -83.86 2.76
C ARG A 89 -4.27 -84.48 1.62
N GLU A 90 -5.06 -83.69 0.92
CA GLU A 90 -5.86 -84.11 -0.24
C GLU A 90 -5.05 -84.15 -1.56
N GLY A 91 -3.79 -83.68 -1.56
CA GLY A 91 -2.94 -83.59 -2.75
C GLY A 91 -3.42 -82.54 -3.77
N ASN A 92 -4.22 -81.56 -3.35
CA ASN A 92 -4.78 -80.52 -4.21
C ASN A 92 -3.85 -79.29 -4.33
N ASP A 93 -2.68 -79.50 -4.92
CA ASP A 93 -1.63 -78.47 -5.03
C ASP A 93 -2.09 -77.23 -5.80
N LYS A 94 -3.04 -77.37 -6.73
CA LYS A 94 -3.58 -76.24 -7.51
C LYS A 94 -4.27 -75.20 -6.62
N GLU A 95 -4.99 -75.65 -5.59
CA GLU A 95 -5.69 -74.73 -4.68
C GLU A 95 -4.70 -74.03 -3.73
N ILE A 96 -3.70 -74.76 -3.25
CA ILE A 96 -2.62 -74.19 -2.43
C ILE A 96 -1.88 -73.09 -3.20
N GLN A 97 -1.52 -73.35 -4.47
CA GLN A 97 -0.89 -72.35 -5.33
C GLN A 97 -1.79 -71.13 -5.58
N ARG A 98 -3.10 -71.31 -5.74
CA ARG A 98 -4.05 -70.18 -5.89
C ARG A 98 -4.04 -69.28 -4.66
N ILE A 99 -4.11 -69.85 -3.47
CA ILE A 99 -4.09 -69.13 -2.19
C ILE A 99 -2.75 -68.41 -1.99
N GLN A 100 -1.63 -69.09 -2.24
CA GLN A 100 -0.30 -68.52 -2.12
C GLN A 100 -0.08 -67.37 -3.11
N SER A 101 -0.44 -67.54 -4.39
CA SER A 101 -0.31 -66.48 -5.40
C SER A 101 -1.17 -65.25 -5.05
N ASN A 102 -2.35 -65.44 -4.48
CA ASN A 102 -3.16 -64.33 -3.98
C ASN A 102 -2.47 -63.60 -2.80
N SER A 103 -1.93 -64.34 -1.84
CA SER A 103 -1.17 -63.78 -0.71
C SER A 103 0.05 -62.99 -1.17
N GLU A 104 0.79 -63.51 -2.16
CA GLU A 104 1.95 -62.81 -2.75
C GLU A 104 1.55 -61.49 -3.40
N LYS A 105 0.44 -61.45 -4.14
CA LYS A 105 -0.08 -60.20 -4.72
C LYS A 105 -0.44 -59.17 -3.65
N LEU A 106 -1.06 -59.61 -2.55
CA LEU A 106 -1.40 -58.73 -1.43
C LEU A 106 -0.13 -58.17 -0.77
N LYS A 107 0.87 -59.00 -0.52
CA LYS A 107 2.18 -58.58 0.04
C LYS A 107 2.95 -57.65 -0.90
N SER A 108 2.92 -57.91 -2.21
CA SER A 108 3.49 -57.01 -3.23
C SER A 108 2.83 -55.64 -3.16
N ARG A 109 1.49 -55.62 -3.08
CA ARG A 109 0.74 -54.36 -3.00
C ARG A 109 1.06 -53.56 -1.75
N VAL A 110 1.19 -54.21 -0.59
CA VAL A 110 1.62 -53.57 0.67
C VAL A 110 3.00 -52.91 0.49
N THR A 111 3.94 -53.62 -0.15
CA THR A 111 5.30 -53.13 -0.38
C THR A 111 5.30 -51.88 -1.26
N GLU A 112 4.50 -51.86 -2.34
CA GLU A 112 4.35 -50.69 -3.21
C GLU A 112 3.80 -49.45 -2.48
N ILE A 113 2.82 -49.67 -1.59
CA ILE A 113 2.25 -48.59 -0.78
C ILE A 113 3.30 -48.08 0.21
N HIS A 114 4.06 -48.97 0.84
CA HIS A 114 5.15 -48.60 1.74
C HIS A 114 6.24 -47.79 1.03
N ASP A 115 6.62 -48.17 -0.19
CA ASP A 115 7.57 -47.42 -1.00
C ASP A 115 7.04 -46.05 -1.41
N SER A 116 5.75 -45.96 -1.76
CA SER A 116 5.11 -44.69 -2.09
C SER A 116 5.04 -43.74 -0.90
N LYS A 117 4.72 -44.27 0.30
CA LYS A 117 4.79 -43.53 1.56
C LYS A 117 6.22 -43.04 1.84
N ARG A 118 7.22 -43.90 1.69
CA ARG A 118 8.63 -43.56 1.94
C ARG A 118 9.12 -42.42 1.04
N ARG A 119 8.70 -42.41 -0.23
CA ARG A 119 8.98 -41.28 -1.14
C ARG A 119 8.37 -39.97 -0.62
N LEU A 120 7.10 -40.00 -0.22
CA LEU A 120 6.43 -38.82 0.32
C LEU A 120 7.05 -38.33 1.64
N GLU A 121 7.51 -39.23 2.50
CA GLU A 121 8.25 -38.89 3.72
C GLU A 121 9.59 -38.21 3.42
N GLN A 122 10.30 -38.66 2.38
CA GLN A 122 11.53 -38.03 1.93
C GLN A 122 11.25 -36.62 1.38
N ASP A 123 10.23 -36.46 0.53
CA ASP A 123 9.82 -35.16 0.01
C ASP A 123 9.37 -34.19 1.12
N LEU A 124 8.69 -34.71 2.16
CA LEU A 124 8.31 -33.92 3.34
C LEU A 124 9.56 -33.43 4.07
N LYS A 125 10.57 -34.29 4.22
CA LYS A 125 11.81 -33.96 4.92
C LYS A 125 12.61 -32.89 4.18
N GLU A 126 12.73 -33.03 2.86
CA GLU A 126 13.42 -32.05 1.99
C GLU A 126 12.71 -30.69 2.06
N GLN A 127 11.40 -30.66 1.82
CA GLN A 127 10.63 -29.43 1.90
C GLN A 127 10.63 -28.80 3.31
N ALA A 128 10.72 -29.62 4.36
CA ALA A 128 10.84 -29.11 5.73
C ALA A 128 12.21 -28.45 5.99
N THR A 129 13.27 -28.90 5.33
CA THR A 129 14.59 -28.25 5.39
C THR A 129 14.57 -26.92 4.64
N GLU A 130 13.99 -26.89 3.44
CA GLU A 130 13.82 -25.65 2.66
C GLU A 130 13.02 -24.60 3.44
N ASN A 131 11.92 -25.02 4.08
CA ASN A 131 11.09 -24.11 4.89
C ASN A 131 11.83 -23.53 6.10
N ARG A 132 12.73 -24.32 6.72
CA ARG A 132 13.60 -23.82 7.80
C ARG A 132 14.62 -22.82 7.29
N ASP A 133 15.11 -22.98 6.06
CA ASP A 133 16.07 -22.07 5.46
C ASP A 133 15.40 -20.77 5.00
N ILE A 134 14.13 -20.80 4.57
CA ILE A 134 13.31 -19.60 4.37
C ILE A 134 13.15 -18.83 5.69
N ASP A 135 12.78 -19.52 6.78
CA ASP A 135 12.64 -18.88 8.11
C ASP A 135 13.97 -18.26 8.60
N LYS A 136 15.11 -18.92 8.40
CA LYS A 136 16.43 -18.33 8.70
C LYS A 136 16.69 -17.08 7.88
N ARG A 137 16.42 -17.09 6.58
CA ARG A 137 16.58 -15.92 5.68
C ARG A 137 15.71 -14.77 6.17
N MET A 138 14.42 -15.01 6.43
CA MET A 138 13.52 -14.00 7.00
C MET A 138 14.03 -13.43 8.33
N ASN A 139 14.48 -14.29 9.25
CA ASN A 139 14.98 -13.86 10.55
C ASN A 139 16.28 -13.05 10.45
N SER A 140 17.08 -13.28 9.41
CA SER A 140 18.27 -12.45 9.12
C SER A 140 17.92 -11.07 8.54
N LEU A 141 16.81 -10.94 7.81
CA LEU A 141 16.34 -9.66 7.25
C LEU A 141 15.63 -8.77 8.27
N LYS A 142 14.97 -9.36 9.28
CA LYS A 142 14.25 -8.62 10.34
C LYS A 142 15.09 -7.49 11.00
N PRO A 143 16.33 -7.74 11.49
CA PRO A 143 17.13 -6.68 12.10
C PRO A 143 17.43 -5.56 11.11
N ASP A 144 17.79 -5.89 9.87
CA ASP A 144 18.10 -4.92 8.82
C ASP A 144 16.90 -4.03 8.49
N LEU A 145 15.72 -4.62 8.34
CA LEU A 145 14.46 -3.89 8.13
C LEU A 145 14.17 -2.93 9.28
N MET A 146 14.37 -3.38 10.51
CA MET A 146 14.16 -2.56 11.70
C MET A 146 15.17 -1.40 11.77
N GLN A 147 16.43 -1.64 11.45
CA GLN A 147 17.45 -0.58 11.41
C GLN A 147 17.17 0.43 10.29
N LEU A 148 16.88 -0.02 9.07
CA LEU A 148 16.57 0.86 7.94
C LEU A 148 15.32 1.70 8.23
N ARG A 149 14.27 1.10 8.83
CA ARG A 149 13.09 1.84 9.26
C ARG A 149 13.45 2.91 10.29
N LYS A 150 14.25 2.57 11.30
CA LYS A 150 14.68 3.50 12.35
C LYS A 150 15.50 4.65 11.79
N ILE A 151 16.46 4.37 10.91
CA ILE A 151 17.28 5.38 10.23
C ILE A 151 16.38 6.29 9.39
N ARG A 152 15.48 5.72 8.58
CA ARG A 152 14.52 6.49 7.78
C ARG A 152 13.67 7.42 8.65
N GLU A 153 13.13 6.93 9.77
CA GLU A 153 12.35 7.72 10.71
C GLU A 153 13.17 8.87 11.33
N GLN A 154 14.45 8.64 11.65
CA GLN A 154 15.35 9.69 12.15
C GLN A 154 15.60 10.79 11.12
N TYR A 155 15.84 10.42 9.85
CA TYR A 155 16.06 11.39 8.76
C TYR A 155 14.80 12.21 8.50
N LEU A 156 13.61 11.58 8.54
CA LEU A 156 12.34 12.29 8.43
C LEU A 156 12.16 13.33 9.55
N VAL A 157 12.40 12.94 10.80
CA VAL A 157 12.33 13.85 11.95
C VAL A 157 13.31 15.02 11.78
N TRP A 158 14.54 14.75 11.33
CA TRP A 158 15.54 15.79 11.10
C TRP A 158 15.10 16.79 10.02
N LEU A 159 14.60 16.31 8.88
CA LEU A 159 14.13 17.16 7.77
C LEU A 159 12.92 18.00 8.17
N THR A 160 11.98 17.44 8.94
CA THR A 160 10.84 18.19 9.49
C THR A 160 11.29 19.26 10.48
N GLN A 161 12.25 18.96 11.37
CA GLN A 161 12.79 19.94 12.32
C GLN A 161 13.51 21.12 11.64
N LYS A 162 14.12 20.89 10.47
CA LYS A 162 14.74 21.94 9.64
C LYS A 162 13.74 22.75 8.80
N GLY A 163 12.44 22.45 8.88
CA GLY A 163 11.39 23.19 8.17
C GLY A 163 11.23 22.81 6.70
N THR A 164 11.69 21.62 6.30
CA THR A 164 11.54 21.14 4.92
C THR A 164 10.07 20.98 4.56
N ARG A 165 9.66 21.50 3.38
CA ARG A 165 8.27 21.39 2.91
C ARG A 165 7.89 19.93 2.67
N GLN A 166 6.66 19.55 3.04
CA GLN A 166 6.15 18.17 2.89
C GLN A 166 6.22 17.66 1.44
N ARG A 167 5.98 18.51 0.44
CA ARG A 167 6.07 18.15 -0.99
C ARG A 167 7.45 17.58 -1.34
N LYS A 168 8.51 18.20 -0.87
CA LYS A 168 9.90 17.77 -1.13
C LYS A 168 10.24 16.46 -0.42
N ILE A 169 9.70 16.24 0.78
CA ILE A 169 9.82 14.95 1.48
C ILE A 169 9.08 13.85 0.72
N ASN A 170 7.87 14.13 0.22
CA ASN A 170 7.10 13.17 -0.57
C ASN A 170 7.81 12.78 -1.88
N GLU A 171 8.47 13.73 -2.53
CA GLU A 171 9.29 13.51 -3.72
C GLU A 171 10.45 12.54 -3.43
N TRP A 172 11.22 12.76 -2.35
CA TRP A 172 12.29 11.83 -1.95
C TRP A 172 11.79 10.47 -1.52
N LEU A 173 10.58 10.38 -0.96
CA LEU A 173 9.93 9.10 -0.63
C LEU A 173 9.27 8.44 -1.85
N GLY A 174 9.28 9.08 -3.03
CA GLY A 174 8.61 8.57 -4.23
C GLY A 174 7.09 8.44 -4.09
N ILE A 175 6.48 9.17 -3.14
CA ILE A 175 5.03 9.21 -2.97
C ILE A 175 4.47 10.13 -4.07
N LYS A 176 4.14 9.52 -5.21
CA LYS A 176 3.43 10.20 -6.28
C LYS A 176 1.96 10.35 -5.88
N ASN A 177 1.54 11.57 -5.60
CA ASN A 177 0.11 11.88 -5.59
C ASN A 177 -0.33 11.87 -7.06
N GLU A 178 -1.02 10.81 -7.49
CA GLU A 178 -1.53 10.70 -8.87
C GLU A 178 -2.41 11.91 -9.28
N ALA A 179 -3.00 12.60 -8.29
CA ALA A 179 -3.78 13.82 -8.47
C ALA A 179 -2.93 15.11 -8.67
N GLU A 180 -1.69 15.16 -8.19
CA GLU A 180 -0.79 16.32 -8.36
C GLU A 180 0.03 16.22 -9.66
N ASP A 181 0.42 15.02 -10.09
CA ASP A 181 1.19 14.81 -11.33
C ASP A 181 0.41 15.19 -12.61
N LEU A 182 -0.94 15.13 -12.59
CA LEU A 182 -1.77 15.56 -13.72
C LEU A 182 -1.74 17.09 -13.93
N TYR A 183 -1.42 17.85 -12.89
CA TYR A 183 -1.26 19.30 -12.95
C TYR A 183 0.18 19.73 -13.24
N SER A 184 1.17 18.86 -13.00
CA SER A 184 2.59 19.17 -13.22
C SER A 184 3.06 19.00 -14.67
N LEU A 185 2.20 18.48 -15.57
CA LEU A 185 2.48 18.35 -17.01
C LEU A 185 1.99 19.57 -17.83
N MET A 186 1.46 20.61 -17.17
CA MET A 186 1.19 21.90 -17.80
C MET A 186 2.44 22.77 -17.62
N ASP A 187 2.94 23.32 -18.73
CA ASP A 187 4.24 23.99 -18.88
C ASP A 187 4.66 24.92 -17.72
N GLU A 188 5.97 24.96 -17.44
CA GLU A 188 6.64 25.80 -16.42
C GLU A 188 6.38 27.32 -16.60
N ASP A 189 5.82 27.76 -17.73
CA ASP A 189 5.50 29.16 -18.03
C ASP A 189 4.14 29.63 -17.45
N GLU A 190 3.31 28.74 -16.88
CA GLU A 190 2.03 29.10 -16.24
C GLU A 190 2.06 29.11 -14.70
N GLU A 191 3.23 28.97 -14.06
CA GLU A 191 3.35 29.00 -12.58
C GLU A 191 3.06 30.40 -11.98
N GLU A 192 3.07 31.47 -12.79
CA GLU A 192 2.61 32.81 -12.38
C GLU A 192 1.09 32.92 -12.15
N THR A 193 0.28 31.94 -12.60
CA THR A 193 -1.19 32.05 -12.58
C THR A 193 -1.88 31.39 -11.39
N LEU A 194 -1.18 30.63 -10.54
CA LEU A 194 -1.76 30.02 -9.33
C LEU A 194 -1.53 30.86 -8.06
N SER A 195 -1.65 32.18 -8.18
CA SER A 195 -1.53 33.11 -7.05
C SER A 195 -2.74 33.06 -6.10
N HIS A 196 -3.81 32.33 -6.40
CA HIS A 196 -5.08 32.40 -5.66
C HIS A 196 -5.12 31.66 -4.31
N HIS A 197 -4.08 30.91 -3.94
CA HIS A 197 -4.04 30.17 -2.66
C HIS A 197 -3.63 31.03 -1.45
N ASP A 198 -3.10 32.23 -1.67
CA ASP A 198 -2.79 33.18 -0.61
C ASP A 198 -3.88 34.26 -0.55
N GLU A 199 -4.53 34.43 0.60
CA GLU A 199 -5.59 35.42 0.81
C GLU A 199 -5.10 36.86 0.51
N LEU A 200 -3.78 37.09 0.63
CA LEU A 200 -3.13 38.38 0.37
C LEU A 200 -3.03 38.77 -1.11
N THR A 201 -3.23 37.85 -2.05
CA THR A 201 -3.07 38.14 -3.49
C THR A 201 -4.35 38.70 -4.12
N TRP A 202 -5.50 38.50 -3.49
CA TRP A 202 -6.80 38.93 -4.01
C TRP A 202 -7.60 39.76 -3.00
N TYR A 203 -7.34 39.68 -1.68
CA TYR A 203 -7.98 40.55 -0.68
C TYR A 203 -7.08 41.73 -0.29
N VAL A 204 -7.53 42.93 -0.61
CA VAL A 204 -6.76 44.19 -0.41
C VAL A 204 -7.29 45.03 0.75
N GLY A 205 -8.22 44.49 1.55
CA GLY A 205 -8.72 45.15 2.77
C GLY A 205 -9.59 46.38 2.51
N ASN A 206 -9.49 47.36 3.41
CA ASN A 206 -10.33 48.57 3.41
C ASN A 206 -9.82 49.65 2.45
N ILE A 207 -9.92 49.39 1.14
CA ILE A 207 -9.64 50.38 0.10
C ILE A 207 -10.93 50.96 -0.51
N LYS A 208 -10.84 52.20 -0.99
CA LYS A 208 -11.98 52.88 -1.64
C LYS A 208 -12.14 52.44 -3.09
N ARG A 209 -13.35 52.60 -3.64
CA ARG A 209 -13.65 52.30 -5.06
C ARG A 209 -12.61 52.87 -6.04
N GLY A 210 -12.25 54.14 -5.90
CA GLY A 210 -11.28 54.78 -6.80
C GLY A 210 -9.85 54.22 -6.71
N GLN A 211 -9.44 53.73 -5.53
CA GLN A 211 -8.13 53.08 -5.37
C GLN A 211 -8.11 51.70 -6.02
N ALA A 212 -9.22 50.97 -5.96
CA ALA A 212 -9.37 49.71 -6.69
C ALA A 212 -9.32 49.91 -8.21
N GLU A 213 -9.94 50.97 -8.71
CA GLU A 213 -9.89 51.34 -10.14
C GLU A 213 -8.46 51.67 -10.59
N GLU A 214 -7.67 52.35 -9.74
CA GLU A 214 -6.26 52.65 -10.03
C GLU A 214 -5.37 51.40 -10.04
N LEU A 215 -5.57 50.49 -9.09
CA LEU A 215 -4.82 49.22 -9.03
C LEU A 215 -5.12 48.29 -10.21
N LEU A 216 -6.35 48.33 -10.71
CA LEU A 216 -6.80 47.53 -11.85
C LEU A 216 -6.60 48.24 -13.20
N ARG A 217 -6.13 49.50 -13.20
CA ARG A 217 -5.95 50.28 -14.42
C ARG A 217 -4.86 49.66 -15.30
N GLY A 218 -5.21 49.30 -16.54
CA GLY A 218 -4.28 48.71 -17.50
C GLY A 218 -3.91 47.25 -17.20
N LYS A 219 -4.65 46.57 -16.32
CA LYS A 219 -4.55 45.13 -16.10
C LYS A 219 -5.38 44.36 -17.14
N CYS A 220 -5.04 43.09 -17.33
CA CYS A 220 -5.75 42.21 -18.25
C CYS A 220 -7.20 41.99 -17.80
N ASP A 221 -8.09 41.77 -18.77
CA ASP A 221 -9.47 41.35 -18.52
C ASP A 221 -9.50 40.09 -17.64
N GLY A 222 -10.42 40.05 -16.69
CA GLY A 222 -10.52 38.97 -15.69
C GLY A 222 -9.74 39.23 -14.40
N THR A 223 -8.82 40.21 -14.36
CA THR A 223 -8.12 40.57 -13.12
C THR A 223 -9.10 41.12 -12.10
N PHE A 224 -9.11 40.57 -10.88
CA PHE A 224 -10.03 40.97 -9.81
C PHE A 224 -9.34 41.21 -8.47
N LEU A 225 -10.01 41.94 -7.59
CA LEU A 225 -9.67 42.07 -6.17
C LEU A 225 -10.93 42.20 -5.32
N ILE A 226 -10.81 41.86 -4.03
CA ILE A 226 -11.87 41.97 -3.03
C ILE A 226 -11.46 43.01 -1.99
N ARG A 227 -12.40 43.90 -1.67
CA ARG A 227 -12.22 44.98 -0.69
C ARG A 227 -13.41 45.07 0.24
N ASP A 228 -13.26 45.80 1.33
CA ASP A 228 -14.38 46.11 2.21
C ASP A 228 -15.42 47.00 1.48
N SER A 229 -16.70 46.67 1.69
CA SER A 229 -17.79 47.46 1.14
C SER A 229 -17.92 48.80 1.87
N GLN A 230 -17.88 49.89 1.11
CA GLN A 230 -18.08 51.23 1.66
C GLN A 230 -19.56 51.54 1.95
N SER A 231 -20.48 50.85 1.29
CA SER A 231 -21.92 51.06 1.45
C SER A 231 -22.51 50.27 2.61
N GLN A 232 -21.86 49.20 3.06
CA GLN A 232 -22.34 48.35 4.15
C GLN A 232 -21.17 47.80 4.98
N LYS A 233 -21.12 48.20 6.27
CA LYS A 233 -20.11 47.70 7.21
C LYS A 233 -20.27 46.18 7.41
N GLY A 234 -19.18 45.44 7.25
CA GLY A 234 -19.14 43.98 7.41
C GLY A 234 -19.52 43.18 6.15
N SER A 235 -19.70 43.86 5.00
CA SER A 235 -19.87 43.24 3.69
C SER A 235 -18.65 43.50 2.80
N PHE A 236 -18.49 42.71 1.74
CA PHE A 236 -17.38 42.86 0.79
C PHE A 236 -17.85 43.40 -0.56
N ALA A 237 -16.92 43.94 -1.34
CA ALA A 237 -17.13 44.32 -2.73
C ALA A 237 -16.03 43.69 -3.59
N CYS A 238 -16.41 43.15 -4.74
CA CYS A 238 -15.48 42.67 -5.77
C CYS A 238 -15.34 43.74 -6.85
N SER A 239 -14.10 44.02 -7.22
CA SER A 239 -13.74 44.90 -8.34
C SER A 239 -13.02 44.04 -9.38
N VAL A 240 -13.48 44.07 -10.63
CA VAL A 240 -12.96 43.21 -11.72
C VAL A 240 -12.87 43.99 -13.03
N VAL A 241 -11.83 43.72 -13.82
CA VAL A 241 -11.67 44.26 -15.18
C VAL A 241 -12.46 43.39 -16.16
N VAL A 242 -13.37 44.01 -16.92
CA VAL A 242 -14.16 43.36 -17.97
C VAL A 242 -14.20 44.28 -19.17
N GLU A 243 -13.72 43.82 -20.32
CA GLU A 243 -13.67 44.59 -21.58
C GLU A 243 -12.89 45.90 -21.43
N GLY A 244 -11.79 45.88 -20.66
CA GLY A 244 -10.95 47.04 -20.38
C GLY A 244 -11.51 48.04 -19.38
N GLU A 245 -12.72 47.82 -18.83
CA GLU A 245 -13.34 48.69 -17.82
C GLU A 245 -13.45 47.99 -16.45
N VAL A 246 -13.25 48.74 -15.38
CA VAL A 246 -13.37 48.22 -14.00
C VAL A 246 -14.82 48.25 -13.54
N LYS A 247 -15.42 47.07 -13.37
CA LYS A 247 -16.77 46.87 -12.84
C LYS A 247 -16.71 46.51 -11.35
N HIS A 248 -17.71 46.96 -10.58
CA HIS A 248 -17.79 46.74 -9.13
C HIS A 248 -19.11 46.08 -8.74
N CYS A 249 -19.06 45.02 -7.95
CA CYS A 249 -20.25 44.33 -7.46
C CYS A 249 -20.15 44.08 -5.95
N VAL A 250 -21.28 44.15 -5.24
CA VAL A 250 -21.33 43.92 -3.79
C VAL A 250 -21.54 42.44 -3.52
N ILE A 251 -20.74 41.89 -2.62
CA ILE A 251 -20.85 40.53 -2.10
C ILE A 251 -21.66 40.58 -0.80
N TYR A 252 -22.82 39.93 -0.80
CA TYR A 252 -23.69 39.81 0.35
C TYR A 252 -23.46 38.48 1.07
N LYS A 253 -23.42 38.52 2.39
CA LYS A 253 -23.38 37.33 3.24
C LYS A 253 -24.80 36.83 3.49
N THR A 254 -25.12 35.64 3.02
CA THR A 254 -26.38 34.93 3.30
C THR A 254 -26.15 33.79 4.29
N VAL A 255 -27.22 33.24 4.85
CA VAL A 255 -27.17 32.09 5.80
C VAL A 255 -26.55 30.83 5.18
N THR A 256 -26.51 30.73 3.85
CA THR A 256 -25.98 29.58 3.11
C THR A 256 -24.67 29.86 2.36
N GLY A 257 -24.12 31.08 2.39
CA GLY A 257 -22.88 31.42 1.68
C GLY A 257 -22.72 32.91 1.37
N LEU A 258 -21.87 33.23 0.39
CA LEU A 258 -21.69 34.58 -0.15
C LEU A 258 -22.33 34.66 -1.53
N ARG A 259 -23.02 35.76 -1.86
CA ARG A 259 -23.71 35.94 -3.15
C ARG A 259 -23.51 37.34 -3.72
N LEU A 260 -23.27 37.42 -5.03
CA LEU A 260 -23.19 38.69 -5.79
C LEU A 260 -24.58 39.12 -6.27
N ARG A 261 -24.85 40.44 -6.30
CA ARG A 261 -26.10 41.01 -6.85
C ARG A 261 -25.84 41.60 -8.24
N GLY A 262 -26.55 41.10 -9.25
CA GLY A 262 -26.56 41.61 -10.63
C GLY A 262 -26.45 40.48 -11.65
N ALA A 263 -27.53 40.23 -12.39
CA ALA A 263 -27.64 39.17 -13.38
C ALA A 263 -27.16 39.63 -14.75
N LEU A 264 -26.28 38.84 -15.38
CA LEU A 264 -26.16 38.70 -16.83
C LEU A 264 -26.02 37.20 -17.13
N GLN A 265 -26.70 36.74 -18.19
CA GLN A 265 -26.98 35.35 -18.59
C GLN A 265 -25.77 34.69 -19.32
N PRO A 266 -25.78 33.34 -19.59
CA PRO A 266 -24.65 32.44 -19.29
C PRO A 266 -23.77 32.03 -20.48
N THR A 267 -22.46 31.91 -20.26
CA THR A 267 -21.56 30.96 -20.95
C THR A 267 -20.40 30.49 -20.04
N SER A 268 -19.77 29.38 -20.41
CA SER A 268 -19.10 28.41 -19.54
C SER A 268 -17.81 28.87 -18.82
N ALA A 269 -17.84 28.93 -17.49
CA ALA A 269 -16.70 28.63 -16.58
C ALA A 269 -17.19 28.62 -15.11
N ARG A 270 -16.56 27.83 -14.23
CA ARG A 270 -16.83 27.81 -12.77
C ARG A 270 -15.62 28.43 -12.07
N ALA A 271 -15.77 29.58 -11.42
CA ALA A 271 -14.79 30.11 -10.47
C ALA A 271 -15.32 29.96 -9.04
N GLU A 272 -14.63 29.20 -8.20
CA GLU A 272 -14.93 29.07 -6.77
C GLU A 272 -14.19 30.15 -5.98
N LEU A 273 -14.92 31.00 -5.24
CA LEU A 273 -14.34 31.96 -4.30
C LEU A 273 -14.27 31.32 -2.91
N GLN A 274 -13.06 31.02 -2.42
CA GLN A 274 -12.84 30.62 -1.03
C GLN A 274 -12.50 31.85 -0.18
N LEU A 275 -13.41 32.20 0.72
CA LEU A 275 -13.21 33.28 1.69
C LEU A 275 -13.30 32.68 3.11
N ASN A 276 -12.22 32.79 3.89
CA ASN A 276 -12.16 32.35 5.29
C ASN A 276 -12.65 30.90 5.53
N GLY A 277 -12.16 29.94 4.74
CA GLY A 277 -12.50 28.51 4.91
C GLY A 277 -13.96 28.15 4.64
N ARG A 278 -14.72 29.02 3.97
CA ARG A 278 -16.08 28.74 3.49
C ARG A 278 -16.10 28.87 1.97
N THR A 279 -16.53 27.80 1.30
CA THR A 279 -16.67 27.75 -0.16
C THR A 279 -17.89 28.59 -0.57
N ALA A 280 -17.68 29.70 -1.26
CA ALA A 280 -18.77 30.32 -2.00
C ALA A 280 -18.89 29.59 -3.35
N GLN A 281 -19.81 28.62 -3.42
CA GLN A 281 -20.25 28.13 -4.73
C GLN A 281 -21.09 29.23 -5.38
N THR A 282 -20.51 29.92 -6.35
CA THR A 282 -21.29 30.72 -7.30
C THR A 282 -20.73 30.42 -8.67
N THR A 283 -21.60 29.94 -9.55
CA THR A 283 -21.32 29.86 -10.98
C THR A 283 -21.19 31.29 -11.50
N LEU A 284 -19.97 31.81 -11.54
CA LEU A 284 -19.61 32.98 -12.31
C LEU A 284 -19.27 32.51 -13.72
N SER A 285 -20.32 32.38 -14.52
CA SER A 285 -20.27 32.24 -15.96
C SER A 285 -19.73 33.55 -16.56
N PHE A 286 -18.63 33.50 -17.31
CA PHE A 286 -18.20 34.62 -18.17
C PHE A 286 -18.95 34.60 -19.51
#